data_AF-A0A4S8LEW4-F1
#
_entry.id   AF-A0A4S8LEW4-F1
#
_cell.length_a   1.000
_cell.length_b   1.000
_cell.length_c   1.000
_cell.angle_alpha   90.00
_cell.angle_beta   90.00
_cell.angle_gamma   90.00
#
_symmetry.space_group_name_H-M   'P 1'
#
loop_
_entity.id
_entity.type
_entity.pdbx_description
1 polymer ?
#
loop_
_entity_poly.entity_id
_entity_poly.type
_entity_poly.pdbx_seq_one_letter_code
_entity_poly.pdbx_strand_id
1 'polypeptide(L)'
;MDPSLHLLTDEPGISNRLLKFCEHMFYTKTLSELTTKACKTCDRFYGPCCGHYEQSDLYPCHHFKLVFTDGACLNNGAAGTQRGGVTEVGRLGGGGGSSRAGIGAAAGQMKAEQQRSKPIDDTMDPGMPRTNQRAELLGALEGLDLLLTLWKEMLEEAQKGKKRVHGEGKKHRSKSRTAYYEDDDEDEDDGSQKWIVATDSEYVVKGITQWYPAWKARDWRTANGKTPVNLDLFHRLNNRLSALEAMNVEVGFWKIPREYNKLADKLAGEAALRAPA
;
A
#
# COMPACT_ATOMS: atom_id res chain seq x y z
N MET A 1 18.67 12.82 -9.86
CA MET A 1 17.73 11.85 -9.26
C MET A 1 18.57 10.87 -8.45
N ASP A 2 18.20 10.57 -7.21
CA ASP A 2 18.93 9.58 -6.40
C ASP A 2 18.50 8.17 -6.83
N PRO A 3 19.39 7.38 -7.47
CA PRO A 3 19.07 6.04 -7.95
C PRO A 3 18.78 5.05 -6.81
N SER A 4 19.10 5.38 -5.56
CA SER A 4 18.91 4.47 -4.41
C SER A 4 17.44 4.29 -3.99
N LEU A 5 16.54 5.14 -4.49
CA LEU A 5 15.09 5.06 -4.22
C LEU A 5 14.35 4.14 -5.19
N HIS A 6 14.98 3.72 -6.28
CA HIS A 6 14.43 2.82 -7.29
C HIS A 6 15.37 1.65 -7.45
N LEU A 7 14.96 0.45 -7.03
CA LEU A 7 15.74 -0.74 -7.33
C LEU A 7 15.55 -1.04 -8.82
N LEU A 8 16.49 -0.53 -9.60
CA LEU A 8 16.63 -0.77 -11.02
C LEU A 8 17.21 -2.17 -11.22
N THR A 9 16.61 -2.91 -12.13
CA THR A 9 16.97 -4.31 -12.40
C THR A 9 16.62 -4.65 -13.84
N ASP A 10 17.36 -5.59 -14.42
CA ASP A 10 17.07 -6.15 -15.74
C ASP A 10 15.85 -7.09 -15.70
N GLU A 11 15.48 -7.58 -14.51
CA GLU A 11 14.28 -8.41 -14.25
C GLU A 11 13.20 -7.62 -13.46
N PRO A 12 12.39 -6.77 -14.14
CA PRO A 12 11.36 -5.97 -13.47
C PRO A 12 10.25 -6.85 -12.90
N GLY A 13 9.69 -6.46 -11.75
CA GLY A 13 8.67 -7.25 -11.07
C GLY A 13 8.71 -7.13 -9.56
N ILE A 14 8.03 -8.04 -8.88
CA ILE A 14 8.02 -8.10 -7.41
C ILE A 14 8.95 -9.23 -6.98
N SER A 15 9.99 -8.89 -6.21
CA SER A 15 10.96 -9.86 -5.70
C SER A 15 11.05 -9.68 -4.20
N ASN A 16 10.77 -10.74 -3.44
CA ASN A 16 10.76 -10.68 -1.97
C ASN A 16 9.88 -9.51 -1.46
N ARG A 17 8.69 -9.40 -2.06
CA ARG A 17 7.68 -8.34 -1.83
C ARG A 17 8.17 -6.92 -2.09
N LEU A 18 9.29 -6.74 -2.77
CA LEU A 18 9.80 -5.43 -3.14
C LEU A 18 9.59 -5.22 -4.64
N LEU A 19 8.92 -4.12 -5.01
CA LEU A 19 8.75 -3.76 -6.40
C LEU A 19 10.08 -3.24 -6.95
N LYS A 20 10.47 -3.79 -8.10
CA LYS A 20 11.61 -3.36 -8.88
C LYS A 20 11.13 -2.97 -10.28
N PHE A 21 11.69 -1.88 -10.80
CA PHE A 21 11.31 -1.36 -12.10
C PHE A 21 12.45 -1.53 -13.10
N CYS A 22 12.07 -1.61 -14.38
CA CYS A 22 13.01 -1.51 -15.47
C CYS A 22 13.59 -0.09 -15.52
N GLU A 23 14.90 0.04 -15.69
CA GLU A 23 15.60 1.32 -15.71
C GLU A 23 15.08 2.26 -16.81
N HIS A 24 14.74 1.72 -17.98
CA HIS A 24 14.24 2.47 -19.13
C HIS A 24 12.99 3.31 -18.82
N MET A 25 12.23 2.94 -17.79
CA MET A 25 11.01 3.63 -17.38
C MET A 25 11.24 5.06 -16.87
N PHE A 26 12.45 5.36 -16.39
CA PHE A 26 12.76 6.65 -15.79
C PHE A 26 13.49 7.62 -16.74
N TYR A 27 13.78 7.21 -17.98
CA TYR A 27 14.41 8.10 -18.96
C TYR A 27 13.47 9.16 -19.52
N THR A 28 12.16 8.91 -19.53
CA THR A 28 11.18 9.77 -20.20
C THR A 28 10.08 10.30 -19.28
N LYS A 29 9.92 9.75 -18.07
CA LYS A 29 8.84 10.11 -17.14
C LYS A 29 9.40 10.48 -15.77
N THR A 30 8.83 11.51 -15.16
CA THR A 30 9.12 11.90 -13.78
C THR A 30 8.44 10.97 -12.78
N LEU A 31 9.00 10.83 -11.58
CA LEU A 31 8.39 10.01 -10.53
C LEU A 31 6.97 10.45 -10.17
N SER A 32 6.67 11.75 -10.28
CA SER A 32 5.33 12.29 -10.10
C SER A 32 4.33 11.71 -11.10
N GLU A 33 4.73 11.60 -12.37
CA GLU A 33 3.89 11.07 -13.45
C GLU A 33 3.71 9.56 -13.32
N LEU A 34 4.60 8.88 -12.61
CA LEU A 34 4.57 7.43 -12.38
C LEU A 34 3.78 7.02 -11.14
N THR A 35 3.72 7.89 -10.13
CA THR A 35 3.06 7.59 -8.85
C THR A 35 1.65 8.17 -8.77
N THR A 36 1.40 9.36 -9.29
CA THR A 36 0.17 10.11 -8.93
C THR A 36 -0.96 10.04 -9.96
N LYS A 37 -0.78 9.33 -11.08
CA LYS A 37 -1.82 9.22 -12.13
C LYS A 37 -2.92 8.24 -11.74
N ALA A 38 -4.17 8.64 -11.99
CA ALA A 38 -5.33 7.79 -11.87
C ALA A 38 -5.99 7.56 -13.23
N CYS A 39 -6.58 6.38 -13.42
CA CYS A 39 -7.31 6.04 -14.63
C CYS A 39 -8.61 6.84 -14.71
N LYS A 40 -8.86 7.50 -15.85
CA LYS A 40 -10.04 8.36 -16.05
C LYS A 40 -11.38 7.62 -16.05
N THR A 41 -11.40 6.30 -16.23
CA THR A 41 -12.63 5.50 -16.25
C THR A 41 -12.94 4.89 -14.90
N CYS A 42 -11.96 4.25 -14.25
CA CYS A 42 -12.17 3.54 -12.98
C CYS A 42 -11.73 4.32 -11.73
N ASP A 43 -11.03 5.45 -11.90
CA ASP A 43 -10.43 6.31 -10.85
C ASP A 43 -9.22 5.69 -10.11
N ARG A 44 -8.75 4.51 -10.53
CA ARG A 44 -7.66 3.79 -9.86
C ARG A 44 -6.28 4.37 -10.15
N PHE A 45 -5.43 4.43 -9.13
CA PHE A 45 -4.00 4.62 -9.33
C PHE A 45 -3.37 3.40 -10.00
N TYR A 46 -2.44 3.65 -10.92
CA TYR A 46 -1.71 2.61 -11.63
C TYR A 46 -0.22 2.95 -11.68
N GLY A 47 0.61 1.90 -11.63
CA GLY A 47 2.05 2.00 -11.70
C GLY A 47 2.57 1.84 -13.13
N PRO A 48 3.82 2.26 -13.38
CA PRO A 48 4.48 2.05 -14.67
C PRO A 48 4.63 0.56 -15.00
N CYS A 49 4.34 0.18 -16.25
CA CYS A 49 4.54 -1.17 -16.78
C CYS A 49 5.42 -1.11 -18.03
N CYS A 50 6.54 -1.85 -18.03
CA CYS A 50 7.53 -1.82 -19.11
C CYS A 50 7.00 -2.42 -20.43
N GLY A 51 6.11 -3.41 -20.40
CA GLY A 51 5.48 -3.94 -21.62
C GLY A 51 4.45 -3.00 -22.25
N HIS A 52 4.06 -1.92 -21.56
CA HIS A 52 2.91 -1.10 -21.93
C HIS A 52 3.16 0.40 -21.76
N TYR A 53 4.42 0.86 -21.77
CA TYR A 53 4.77 2.27 -21.47
C TYR A 53 4.30 3.28 -22.54
N GLU A 54 4.03 2.82 -23.76
CA GLU A 54 3.53 3.61 -24.91
C GLU A 54 2.00 3.76 -24.95
N GLN A 55 1.26 3.11 -24.05
CA GLN A 55 -0.20 3.21 -24.03
C GLN A 55 -0.67 4.62 -23.64
N SER A 56 -1.74 5.09 -24.28
CA SER A 56 -2.35 6.40 -24.06
C SER A 56 -2.80 6.58 -22.60
N ASP A 57 -2.63 7.79 -22.05
CA ASP A 57 -3.20 8.21 -20.75
C ASP A 57 -4.73 8.04 -20.65
N LEU A 58 -5.43 7.84 -21.78
CA LEU A 58 -6.86 7.54 -21.81
C LEU A 58 -7.19 6.09 -21.42
N TYR A 59 -6.27 5.16 -21.68
CA TYR A 59 -6.43 3.72 -21.43
C TYR A 59 -5.15 3.15 -20.82
N PRO A 60 -4.83 3.51 -19.57
CA PRO A 60 -3.59 3.08 -18.96
C PRO A 60 -3.59 1.58 -18.67
N CYS A 61 -2.39 1.01 -18.71
CA CYS A 61 -2.14 -0.35 -18.24
C CYS A 61 -2.42 -0.46 -16.73
N HIS A 62 -3.19 -1.46 -16.33
CA HIS A 62 -3.50 -1.76 -14.92
C HIS A 62 -2.71 -2.97 -14.40
N HIS A 63 -1.57 -3.29 -15.02
CA HIS A 63 -0.74 -4.42 -14.59
C HIS A 63 -0.32 -4.25 -13.12
N PHE A 64 0.17 -3.06 -12.76
CA PHE A 64 0.41 -2.67 -11.38
C PHE A 64 -0.67 -1.73 -10.86
N LYS A 65 -1.49 -2.20 -9.93
CA LYS A 65 -2.50 -1.36 -9.26
C LYS A 65 -1.90 -0.82 -7.96
N LEU A 66 -1.97 0.49 -7.75
CA LEU A 66 -1.34 1.11 -6.58
C LEU A 66 -2.35 1.34 -5.46
N VAL A 67 -1.89 1.13 -4.23
CA VAL A 67 -2.54 1.59 -3.00
C VAL A 67 -1.54 2.39 -2.20
N PHE A 68 -1.80 3.68 -2.05
CA PHE A 68 -0.99 4.58 -1.23
C PHE A 68 -1.38 4.42 0.24
N THR A 69 -0.40 4.40 1.14
CA THR A 69 -0.64 4.27 2.58
C THR A 69 0.24 5.22 3.40
N ASP A 70 -0.31 5.74 4.49
CA ASP A 70 0.38 6.59 5.44
C ASP A 70 -0.18 6.41 6.86
N GLY A 71 0.66 6.71 7.86
CA GLY A 71 0.26 6.80 9.26
C GLY A 71 0.71 8.10 9.92
N ALA A 72 -0.21 8.78 10.59
CA ALA A 72 0.06 10.03 11.30
C ALA A 72 -0.12 9.85 12.81
N CYS A 73 0.84 10.34 13.61
CA CYS A 73 0.68 10.47 15.05
C CYS A 73 0.98 11.91 15.48
N LEU A 74 -0.04 12.57 16.02
CA LEU A 74 0.05 13.90 16.61
C LEU A 74 0.68 13.78 18.01
N ASN A 75 1.58 14.71 18.33
CA ASN A 75 2.30 14.75 19.60
C ASN A 75 3.07 13.46 19.90
N ASN A 76 3.86 12.98 18.94
CA ASN A 76 4.72 11.79 19.05
C ASN A 76 5.47 11.69 20.40
N GLY A 77 4.87 10.99 21.37
CA GLY A 77 5.52 10.61 22.63
C GLY A 77 6.22 11.73 23.41
N ALA A 78 5.83 13.00 23.26
CA ALA A 78 6.36 14.07 24.11
C ALA A 78 5.74 13.95 25.51
N ALA A 79 6.26 13.03 26.32
CA ALA A 79 6.22 13.20 27.76
C ALA A 79 6.86 14.56 28.05
N GLY A 80 6.07 15.48 28.62
CA GLY A 80 6.50 16.85 28.86
C GLY A 80 7.86 16.88 29.56
N THR A 81 8.84 17.50 28.92
CA THR A 81 10.05 17.97 29.62
C THR A 81 9.61 19.07 30.58
N GLN A 82 9.24 18.70 31.81
CA GLN A 82 9.15 19.67 32.90
C GLN A 82 10.58 20.11 33.25
N ARG A 83 10.97 21.27 32.74
CA ARG A 83 12.02 22.06 33.36
C ARG A 83 11.44 22.69 34.63
N GLY A 84 11.90 22.20 35.78
CA GLY A 84 12.11 22.96 37.01
C GLY A 84 10.89 23.50 37.75
N GLY A 85 10.54 22.83 38.85
CA GLY A 85 9.66 23.38 39.89
C GLY A 85 9.37 22.35 40.96
N VAL A 86 10.18 22.33 42.02
CA VAL A 86 9.98 21.48 43.20
C VAL A 86 8.77 22.01 43.97
N THR A 87 7.68 21.24 44.07
CA THR A 87 6.80 21.26 45.25
C THR A 87 6.14 19.89 45.45
N GLU A 88 6.00 19.60 46.74
CA GLU A 88 5.76 18.32 47.36
C GLU A 88 4.24 18.05 47.54
N VAL A 89 3.90 16.77 47.69
CA VAL A 89 2.67 16.16 48.25
C VAL A 89 1.35 16.23 47.46
N GLY A 90 0.97 15.07 46.92
CA GLY A 90 -0.38 14.51 47.02
C GLY A 90 -1.50 15.12 46.17
N ARG A 91 -1.70 14.58 44.95
CA ARG A 91 -3.01 14.46 44.29
C ARG A 91 -2.92 13.49 43.11
N LEU A 92 -3.97 12.69 42.92
CA LEU A 92 -4.17 11.79 41.77
C LEU A 92 -3.90 12.54 40.46
N GLY A 93 -2.80 12.22 39.79
CA GLY A 93 -2.36 12.87 38.55
C GLY A 93 -3.06 12.29 37.33
N GLY A 94 -4.26 12.77 37.03
CA GLY A 94 -4.83 12.70 35.68
C GLY A 94 -4.22 13.78 34.80
N GLY A 95 -3.91 13.44 33.53
CA GLY A 95 -3.59 14.43 32.49
C GLY A 95 -2.31 14.19 31.69
N GLY A 96 -2.04 12.96 31.22
CA GLY A 96 -1.12 12.75 30.10
C GLY A 96 -1.91 12.82 28.80
N GLY A 97 -1.80 13.92 28.04
CA GLY A 97 -2.53 14.06 26.76
C GLY A 97 -2.17 12.90 25.83
N SER A 98 -3.11 12.00 25.57
CA SER A 98 -2.81 10.80 24.80
C SER A 98 -2.55 11.19 23.34
N SER A 99 -1.45 10.70 22.78
CA SER A 99 -1.06 11.01 21.41
C SER A 99 -2.15 10.52 20.47
N ARG A 100 -2.68 11.41 19.63
CA ARG A 100 -3.77 11.10 18.70
C ARG A 100 -3.16 10.59 17.41
N ALA A 101 -3.62 9.45 16.91
CA ALA A 101 -3.08 8.87 15.67
C ALA A 101 -4.17 8.46 14.69
N GLY A 102 -3.81 8.39 13.42
CA GLY A 102 -4.70 8.08 12.32
C GLY A 102 -3.96 7.40 11.19
N ILE A 103 -4.70 6.65 10.39
CA ILE A 103 -4.18 5.96 9.21
C ILE A 103 -4.95 6.39 7.96
N GLY A 104 -4.24 6.44 6.85
CA GLY A 104 -4.74 6.80 5.54
C GLY A 104 -4.37 5.74 4.50
N ALA A 105 -5.32 5.36 3.66
CA ALA A 105 -5.05 4.56 2.47
C ALA A 105 -5.87 5.04 1.28
N ALA A 106 -5.30 5.03 0.08
CA ALA A 106 -5.98 5.46 -1.14
C ALA A 106 -5.57 4.62 -2.36
N ALA A 107 -6.56 4.06 -3.05
CA ALA A 107 -6.38 3.34 -4.30
C ALA A 107 -6.93 4.10 -5.53
N GLY A 108 -7.49 5.30 -5.31
CA GLY A 108 -7.94 6.23 -6.33
C GLY A 108 -8.11 7.65 -5.79
N GLN A 109 -8.33 8.62 -6.69
CA GLN A 109 -8.27 10.05 -6.36
C GLN A 109 -9.58 10.62 -5.82
N MET A 110 -10.72 10.17 -6.33
CA MET A 110 -12.00 10.84 -6.17
C MET A 110 -13.05 9.99 -5.46
N LYS A 111 -13.06 8.69 -5.72
CA LYS A 111 -14.06 7.75 -5.21
C LYS A 111 -13.83 7.43 -3.73
N ALA A 112 -14.81 7.73 -2.90
CA ALA A 112 -14.73 7.53 -1.46
C ALA A 112 -14.56 6.05 -1.08
N GLU A 113 -15.14 5.13 -1.85
CA GLU A 113 -14.99 3.69 -1.69
C GLU A 113 -13.54 3.21 -1.92
N GLN A 114 -12.73 4.00 -2.63
CA GLN A 114 -11.31 3.74 -2.88
C GLN A 114 -10.38 4.45 -1.87
N GLN A 115 -10.92 5.02 -0.79
CA GLN A 115 -10.17 5.75 0.22
C GLN A 115 -10.55 5.28 1.64
N ARG A 116 -9.57 5.35 2.55
CA ARG A 116 -9.71 5.03 3.98
C ARG A 116 -9.05 6.13 4.79
N SER A 117 -9.77 6.63 5.80
CA SER A 117 -9.27 7.56 6.81
C SER A 117 -9.87 7.14 8.15
N LYS A 118 -9.08 6.43 8.97
CA LYS A 118 -9.54 5.83 10.23
C LYS A 118 -8.69 6.29 11.41
N PRO A 119 -9.28 6.77 12.51
CA PRO A 119 -8.54 7.03 13.74
C PRO A 119 -7.97 5.71 14.29
N ILE A 120 -6.82 5.79 14.96
CA ILE A 120 -6.27 4.66 15.71
C ILE A 120 -6.77 4.77 17.15
N ASP A 121 -7.61 3.83 17.54
CA ASP A 121 -8.16 3.69 18.89
C ASP A 121 -7.86 2.29 19.46
N ASP A 122 -8.32 2.04 20.69
CA ASP A 122 -8.10 0.76 21.38
C ASP A 122 -8.89 -0.40 20.78
N THR A 123 -9.78 -0.16 19.81
CA THR A 123 -10.40 -1.25 19.03
C THR A 123 -9.47 -1.73 17.92
N MET A 124 -8.70 -0.81 17.32
CA MET A 124 -7.77 -1.10 16.22
C MET A 124 -6.43 -1.65 16.71
N ASP A 125 -5.88 -1.05 17.77
CA ASP A 125 -4.57 -1.39 18.31
C ASP A 125 -4.59 -1.30 19.86
N PRO A 126 -5.18 -2.31 20.53
CA PRO A 126 -5.56 -2.26 21.94
C PRO A 126 -4.37 -2.15 22.88
N GLY A 127 -4.36 -1.14 23.75
CA GLY A 127 -3.35 -1.00 24.82
C GLY A 127 -1.93 -0.71 24.33
N MET A 128 -1.77 -0.45 23.04
CA MET A 128 -0.48 -0.19 22.41
C MET A 128 -0.23 1.31 22.27
N PRO A 129 1.04 1.76 22.37
CA PRO A 129 1.37 3.17 22.31
C PRO A 129 1.09 3.76 20.92
N ARG A 130 0.50 4.95 20.87
CA ARG A 130 0.33 5.70 19.62
C ARG A 130 1.66 6.31 19.22
N THR A 131 2.27 5.74 18.18
CA THR A 131 3.56 6.16 17.63
C THR A 131 3.48 6.22 16.10
N ASN A 132 4.29 7.06 15.46
CA ASN A 132 4.41 7.07 14.00
C ASN A 132 4.66 5.66 13.43
N GLN A 133 5.64 4.90 13.95
CA GLN A 133 5.98 3.58 13.40
C GLN A 133 4.81 2.59 13.43
N ARG A 134 4.00 2.60 14.49
CA ARG A 134 2.81 1.76 14.57
C ARG A 134 1.71 2.26 13.63
N ALA A 135 1.51 3.58 13.55
CA ALA A 135 0.55 4.17 12.61
C ALA A 135 0.87 3.78 11.17
N GLU A 136 2.14 3.83 10.75
CA GLU A 136 2.60 3.44 9.41
C GLU A 136 2.30 1.96 9.11
N LEU A 137 2.58 1.05 10.06
CA LEU A 137 2.29 -0.38 9.90
C LEU A 137 0.78 -0.67 9.85
N LEU A 138 -0.01 0.03 10.67
CA LEU A 138 -1.47 -0.06 10.64
C LEU A 138 -2.04 0.52 9.33
N GLY A 139 -1.44 1.60 8.80
CA GLY A 139 -1.78 2.15 7.49
C GLY A 139 -1.51 1.15 6.36
N ALA A 140 -0.37 0.46 6.39
CA ALA A 140 -0.07 -0.62 5.45
C ALA A 140 -1.10 -1.77 5.53
N LEU A 141 -1.47 -2.19 6.75
CA LEU A 141 -2.51 -3.20 6.97
C LEU A 141 -3.87 -2.77 6.39
N GLU A 142 -4.28 -1.53 6.64
CA GLU A 142 -5.53 -0.98 6.09
C GLU A 142 -5.47 -0.84 4.56
N GLY A 143 -4.30 -0.54 3.99
CA GLY A 143 -4.06 -0.59 2.55
C GLY A 143 -4.31 -1.97 1.95
N LEU A 144 -3.84 -3.04 2.61
CA LEU A 144 -4.11 -4.42 2.18
C LEU A 144 -5.60 -4.78 2.29
N ASP A 145 -6.30 -4.24 3.29
CA ASP A 145 -7.75 -4.45 3.45
C ASP A 145 -8.56 -3.74 2.36
N LEU A 146 -8.18 -2.51 2.03
CA LEU A 146 -8.75 -1.77 0.92
C LEU A 146 -8.52 -2.50 -0.40
N LEU A 147 -7.29 -2.93 -0.67
CA LEU A 147 -6.93 -3.76 -1.81
C LEU A 147 -7.83 -4.98 -1.93
N LEU A 148 -7.94 -5.77 -0.86
CA LEU A 148 -8.74 -7.00 -0.83
C LEU A 148 -10.22 -6.72 -1.12
N THR A 149 -10.76 -5.64 -0.55
CA THR A 149 -12.14 -5.21 -0.79
C THR A 149 -12.35 -4.97 -2.27
N LEU A 150 -11.49 -4.16 -2.87
CA LEU A 150 -11.67 -3.75 -4.26
C LEU A 150 -11.36 -4.89 -5.24
N TRP A 151 -10.46 -5.82 -4.91
CA TRP A 151 -10.23 -7.03 -5.70
C TRP A 151 -11.46 -7.94 -5.73
N LYS A 152 -12.15 -8.11 -4.59
CA LYS A 152 -13.40 -8.88 -4.54
C LYS A 152 -14.50 -8.26 -5.38
N GLU A 153 -14.65 -6.93 -5.33
CA GLU A 153 -15.60 -6.20 -6.17
C GLU A 153 -15.32 -6.44 -7.66
N MET A 154 -14.06 -6.37 -8.09
CA MET A 154 -13.65 -6.67 -9.47
C MET A 154 -14.04 -8.10 -9.89
N LEU A 155 -13.86 -9.08 -9.00
CA LEU A 155 -14.27 -10.47 -9.27
C LEU A 155 -15.79 -10.61 -9.43
N GLU A 156 -16.57 -9.97 -8.56
CA GLU A 156 -18.03 -9.99 -8.64
C GLU A 156 -18.56 -9.34 -9.91
N GLU A 157 -17.98 -8.21 -10.32
CA GLU A 157 -18.32 -7.53 -11.58
C GLU A 157 -18.01 -8.40 -12.80
N ALA A 158 -16.84 -9.04 -12.83
CA ALA A 158 -16.47 -9.96 -13.90
C ALA A 158 -17.45 -11.16 -14.00
N GLN A 159 -17.92 -11.67 -12.87
CA GLN A 159 -18.93 -12.74 -12.84
C GLN A 159 -20.30 -12.26 -13.33
N LYS A 160 -20.74 -11.05 -12.96
CA LYS A 160 -22.00 -10.44 -13.43
C LYS A 160 -21.96 -10.19 -14.94
N GLY A 161 -20.84 -9.73 -15.48
CA GLY A 161 -20.63 -9.56 -16.93
C GLY A 161 -20.78 -10.87 -17.71
N LYS A 162 -20.19 -11.97 -17.22
CA LYS A 162 -20.32 -13.31 -17.83
C LYS A 162 -21.77 -13.81 -17.83
N LYS A 163 -22.54 -13.57 -16.76
CA LYS A 163 -23.95 -13.97 -16.67
C LYS A 163 -24.86 -13.21 -17.66
N ARG A 164 -24.60 -11.92 -17.91
CA ARG A 164 -25.39 -11.11 -18.86
C ARG A 164 -25.21 -11.54 -20.32
N VAL A 165 -24.09 -12.18 -20.67
CA VAL A 165 -23.82 -12.68 -22.03
C VAL A 165 -24.45 -14.06 -22.29
N HIS A 166 -24.83 -14.80 -21.24
CA HIS A 166 -25.50 -16.10 -21.36
C HIS A 166 -27.04 -16.04 -21.28
N GLY A 167 -27.62 -14.87 -21.00
CA GLY A 167 -29.06 -14.64 -21.06
C GLY A 167 -29.41 -13.77 -22.26
N GLU A 168 -30.15 -14.34 -23.22
CA GLU A 168 -30.70 -13.73 -24.45
C GLU A 168 -29.76 -13.60 -25.66
N GLY A 169 -30.13 -14.24 -26.77
CA GLY A 169 -29.69 -13.82 -28.11
C GLY A 169 -28.92 -14.85 -28.94
N LYS A 170 -29.69 -15.61 -29.73
CA LYS A 170 -29.34 -16.40 -30.93
C LYS A 170 -27.91 -16.27 -31.49
N LYS A 171 -27.28 -17.44 -31.66
CA LYS A 171 -26.07 -17.69 -32.48
C LYS A 171 -26.20 -17.06 -33.87
N HIS A 172 -25.55 -15.94 -34.11
CA HIS A 172 -25.16 -15.53 -35.46
C HIS A 172 -23.65 -15.28 -35.50
N ARG A 173 -22.98 -16.20 -36.19
CA ARG A 173 -21.55 -16.17 -36.51
C ARG A 173 -21.32 -15.11 -37.59
N SER A 174 -20.90 -13.91 -37.21
CA SER A 174 -20.25 -12.99 -38.15
C SER A 174 -18.72 -13.14 -38.00
N LYS A 175 -18.09 -13.69 -39.03
CA LYS A 175 -16.66 -13.54 -39.25
C LYS A 175 -16.42 -12.08 -39.65
N SER A 176 -15.54 -11.37 -38.96
CA SER A 176 -14.86 -10.24 -39.57
C SER A 176 -13.41 -10.20 -39.14
N ARG A 177 -12.57 -10.08 -40.18
CA ARG A 177 -11.12 -10.13 -40.23
C ARG A 177 -10.54 -8.79 -39.78
N THR A 178 -9.59 -8.82 -38.85
CA THR A 178 -8.33 -8.09 -38.99
C THR A 178 -7.23 -8.96 -38.43
N ALA A 179 -6.39 -9.46 -39.35
CA ALA A 179 -5.08 -10.02 -39.07
C ALA A 179 -4.11 -8.91 -38.65
N TYR A 180 -2.96 -9.33 -38.10
CA TYR A 180 -1.67 -8.64 -37.89
C TYR A 180 -1.20 -8.61 -36.42
N TYR A 181 0.02 -9.15 -36.26
CA TYR A 181 0.83 -9.52 -35.07
C TYR A 181 0.45 -10.88 -34.42
N GLU A 182 0.91 -11.95 -35.06
CA GLU A 182 1.35 -13.17 -34.38
C GLU A 182 2.79 -12.88 -33.93
N ASP A 183 2.95 -12.34 -32.72
CA ASP A 183 4.23 -12.36 -32.01
C ASP A 183 4.06 -13.39 -30.89
N ASP A 184 4.81 -14.48 -31.04
CA ASP A 184 5.06 -15.52 -30.04
C ASP A 184 5.98 -14.97 -28.94
N ASP A 185 5.58 -13.86 -28.30
CA ASP A 185 6.09 -13.53 -26.97
C ASP A 185 5.18 -14.23 -25.97
N GLU A 186 5.57 -15.47 -25.62
CA GLU A 186 5.17 -16.13 -24.39
C GLU A 186 5.72 -15.34 -23.19
N ASP A 187 5.33 -14.07 -23.04
CA ASP A 187 5.24 -13.46 -21.73
C ASP A 187 4.19 -14.31 -21.01
N GLU A 188 4.67 -15.25 -20.19
CA GLU A 188 3.87 -16.01 -19.23
C GLU A 188 3.22 -15.02 -18.23
N ASP A 189 2.24 -14.23 -18.69
CA ASP A 189 1.31 -13.53 -17.83
C ASP A 189 0.49 -14.64 -17.16
N ASP A 190 0.99 -15.12 -16.02
CA ASP A 190 0.40 -16.17 -15.19
C ASP A 190 -1.02 -15.83 -14.67
N GLY A 191 -1.57 -14.69 -15.12
CA GLY A 191 -2.86 -14.14 -14.77
C GLY A 191 -2.89 -13.50 -13.37
N SER A 192 -1.76 -13.44 -12.66
CA SER A 192 -1.65 -12.86 -11.33
C SER A 192 -1.95 -11.37 -11.35
N GLN A 193 -2.79 -10.95 -10.41
CA GLN A 193 -3.08 -9.53 -10.23
C GLN A 193 -2.00 -8.93 -9.33
N LYS A 194 -1.19 -8.03 -9.88
CA LYS A 194 -0.11 -7.36 -9.14
C LYS A 194 -0.61 -6.06 -8.49
N TRP A 195 -0.41 -5.98 -7.18
CA TRP A 195 -0.79 -4.84 -6.36
C TRP A 195 0.40 -4.28 -5.61
N ILE A 196 0.52 -2.97 -5.58
CA ILE A 196 1.66 -2.30 -4.98
C ILE A 196 1.19 -1.43 -3.84
N VAL A 197 1.71 -1.69 -2.64
CA VAL A 197 1.61 -0.78 -1.50
C VAL A 197 2.69 0.28 -1.66
N ALA A 198 2.29 1.50 -2.01
CA ALA A 198 3.17 2.65 -2.14
C ALA A 198 3.15 3.45 -0.82
N THR A 199 4.31 3.67 -0.21
CA THR A 199 4.42 4.37 1.07
C THR A 199 5.74 5.13 1.18
N ASP A 200 5.75 6.25 1.88
CA ASP A 200 6.97 6.95 2.27
C ASP A 200 7.58 6.41 3.58
N SER A 201 7.04 5.34 4.16
CA SER A 201 7.64 4.71 5.33
C SER A 201 8.72 3.70 4.96
N GLU A 202 9.98 4.07 5.17
CA GLU A 202 11.10 3.14 5.04
C GLU A 202 10.99 1.99 6.06
N TYR A 203 10.42 2.27 7.24
CA TYR A 203 10.20 1.29 8.29
C TYR A 203 9.28 0.15 7.84
N VAL A 204 8.21 0.46 7.12
CA VAL A 204 7.31 -0.54 6.54
C VAL A 204 8.01 -1.33 5.44
N VAL A 205 8.62 -0.64 4.47
CA VAL A 205 9.21 -1.27 3.29
C VAL A 205 10.39 -2.17 3.67
N LYS A 206 11.41 -1.65 4.37
CA LYS A 206 12.54 -2.47 4.83
C LYS A 206 12.09 -3.52 5.85
N GLY A 207 11.13 -3.18 6.69
CA GLY A 207 10.59 -4.07 7.70
C GLY A 207 10.07 -5.37 7.10
N ILE A 208 9.19 -5.30 6.10
CA ILE A 208 8.59 -6.51 5.52
C ILE A 208 9.50 -7.20 4.49
N THR A 209 10.31 -6.44 3.74
CA THR A 209 11.12 -6.99 2.64
C THR A 209 12.50 -7.45 3.08
N GLN A 210 13.09 -6.88 4.15
CA GLN A 210 14.47 -7.19 4.55
C GLN A 210 14.54 -7.73 5.97
N TRP A 211 13.91 -7.03 6.92
CA TRP A 211 14.09 -7.36 8.34
C TRP A 211 13.26 -8.55 8.77
N TYR A 212 12.00 -8.64 8.36
CA TYR A 212 11.11 -9.74 8.70
C TYR A 212 11.69 -11.12 8.32
N PRO A 213 12.16 -11.36 7.08
CA PRO A 213 12.81 -12.64 6.75
C PRO A 213 14.09 -12.88 7.56
N ALA A 214 14.90 -11.84 7.80
CA ALA A 214 16.11 -11.95 8.63
C ALA A 214 15.80 -12.26 10.10
N TRP A 215 14.76 -11.67 10.68
CA TRP A 215 14.30 -11.96 12.04
C TRP A 215 13.77 -13.38 12.12
N LYS A 216 12.99 -13.83 11.13
CA LYS A 216 12.50 -15.22 11.07
C LYS A 216 13.65 -16.23 11.06
N ALA A 217 14.72 -15.95 10.32
CA ALA A 217 15.93 -16.80 10.30
C ALA A 217 16.76 -16.74 11.59
N ARG A 218 16.49 -15.78 12.48
CA ARG A 218 17.20 -15.53 13.75
C ARG A 218 16.28 -15.70 14.96
N ASP A 219 15.30 -16.59 14.88
CA ASP A 219 14.32 -16.87 15.95
C ASP A 219 13.66 -15.60 16.51
N TRP A 220 13.25 -14.72 15.60
CA TRP A 220 12.58 -13.44 15.87
C TRP A 220 13.42 -12.44 16.66
N ARG A 221 14.73 -12.39 16.38
CA ARG A 221 15.67 -11.47 17.01
C ARG A 221 16.27 -10.47 16.02
N THR A 222 16.41 -9.24 16.49
CA THR A 222 17.22 -8.19 15.84
C THR A 222 18.70 -8.54 15.83
N ALA A 223 19.52 -7.79 15.08
CA ALA A 223 20.97 -7.94 15.10
C ALA A 223 21.59 -7.80 16.51
N ASN A 224 20.93 -7.07 17.41
CA ASN A 224 21.34 -6.88 18.79
C ASN A 224 20.75 -7.94 19.75
N GLY A 225 20.16 -9.02 19.23
CA GLY A 225 19.61 -10.14 20.01
C GLY A 225 18.27 -9.90 20.69
N LYS A 226 17.73 -8.67 20.62
CA LYS A 226 16.42 -8.29 21.19
C LYS A 226 15.27 -8.62 20.24
N THR A 227 14.09 -8.87 20.79
CA THR A 227 12.85 -8.96 20.01
C THR A 227 12.53 -7.61 19.34
N PRO A 228 12.17 -7.57 18.04
CA PRO A 228 11.72 -6.35 17.39
C PRO A 228 10.50 -5.74 18.08
N VAL A 229 10.49 -4.42 18.26
CA VAL A 229 9.47 -3.70 19.06
C VAL A 229 8.05 -3.90 18.52
N ASN A 230 7.86 -3.83 17.20
CA ASN A 230 6.55 -3.93 16.54
C ASN A 230 6.36 -5.29 15.84
N LEU A 231 6.99 -6.35 16.37
CA LEU A 231 6.94 -7.69 15.78
C LEU A 231 5.49 -8.19 15.62
N ASP A 232 4.61 -7.82 16.54
CA ASP A 232 3.17 -8.11 16.52
C ASP A 232 2.49 -7.62 15.23
N LEU A 233 2.73 -6.36 14.85
CA LEU A 233 2.17 -5.78 13.63
C LEU A 233 2.83 -6.36 12.37
N PHE A 234 4.13 -6.67 12.42
CA PHE A 234 4.79 -7.35 11.29
C PHE A 234 4.25 -8.77 11.06
N HIS A 235 3.94 -9.52 12.12
CA HIS A 235 3.25 -10.81 11.97
C HIS A 235 1.88 -10.63 11.32
N ARG A 236 1.08 -9.66 11.78
CA ARG A 236 -0.23 -9.34 11.17
C ARG A 236 -0.08 -9.00 9.69
N LEU A 237 0.88 -8.14 9.35
CA LEU A 237 1.16 -7.72 7.98
C LEU A 237 1.54 -8.91 7.10
N ASN A 238 2.51 -9.73 7.54
CA ASN A 238 2.93 -10.93 6.83
C ASN A 238 1.79 -11.94 6.63
N ASN A 239 0.94 -12.13 7.64
CA ASN A 239 -0.18 -13.06 7.55
C ASN A 239 -1.22 -12.58 6.52
N ARG A 240 -1.49 -11.28 6.45
CA ARG A 240 -2.39 -10.69 5.44
C ARG A 240 -1.84 -10.84 4.02
N LEU A 241 -0.54 -10.61 3.86
CA LEU A 241 0.17 -10.81 2.59
C LEU A 241 0.13 -12.27 2.15
N SER A 242 0.42 -13.21 3.06
CA SER A 242 0.39 -14.66 2.76
C SER A 242 -1.01 -15.13 2.35
N ALA A 243 -2.07 -14.55 2.93
CA ALA A 243 -3.44 -14.84 2.55
C ALA A 243 -3.77 -14.32 1.13
N LEU A 244 -3.26 -13.14 0.75
CA LEU A 244 -3.40 -12.58 -0.61
C LEU A 244 -2.64 -13.42 -1.64
N GLU A 245 -1.40 -13.80 -1.33
CA GLU A 245 -0.55 -14.67 -2.16
C GLU A 245 -1.25 -16.02 -2.42
N ALA A 246 -1.90 -16.61 -1.41
CA ALA A 246 -2.69 -17.84 -1.56
C ALA A 246 -3.93 -17.70 -2.48
N MET A 247 -4.35 -16.47 -2.79
CA MET A 247 -5.44 -16.16 -3.73
C MET A 247 -4.91 -15.75 -5.13
N ASN A 248 -3.64 -16.00 -5.42
CA ASN A 248 -2.95 -15.56 -6.65
C ASN A 248 -2.94 -14.04 -6.84
N VAL A 249 -2.87 -13.31 -5.72
CA VAL A 249 -2.72 -11.86 -5.70
C VAL A 249 -1.31 -11.55 -5.23
N GLU A 250 -0.46 -11.10 -6.15
CA GLU A 250 0.90 -10.74 -5.85
C GLU A 250 0.97 -9.32 -5.28
N VAL A 251 1.63 -9.15 -4.14
CA VAL A 251 1.74 -7.86 -3.46
C VAL A 251 3.20 -7.43 -3.33
N GLY A 252 3.50 -6.27 -3.91
CA GLY A 252 4.79 -5.60 -3.79
C GLY A 252 4.69 -4.34 -2.91
N PHE A 253 5.83 -3.93 -2.37
CA PHE A 253 6.00 -2.66 -1.67
C PHE A 253 6.88 -1.75 -2.49
N TRP A 254 6.54 -0.46 -2.51
CA TRP A 254 7.31 0.57 -3.17
C TRP A 254 7.54 1.74 -2.23
N LYS A 255 8.82 1.99 -1.89
CA LYS A 255 9.22 3.20 -1.18
C LYS A 255 9.13 4.39 -2.12
N ILE A 256 8.29 5.35 -1.77
CA ILE A 256 8.17 6.62 -2.50
C ILE A 256 8.64 7.80 -1.64
N PRO A 257 9.04 8.91 -2.26
CA PRO A 257 9.18 10.19 -1.57
C PRO A 257 7.84 10.73 -1.05
N ARG A 258 7.88 11.43 0.09
CA ARG A 258 6.68 11.91 0.81
C ARG A 258 5.85 12.87 -0.03
N GLU A 259 6.50 13.69 -0.86
CA GLU A 259 5.84 14.64 -1.76
C GLU A 259 4.92 13.97 -2.78
N TYR A 260 5.04 12.67 -3.00
CA TYR A 260 4.18 11.88 -3.87
C TYR A 260 3.11 11.07 -3.11
N ASN A 261 3.11 11.09 -1.78
CA ASN A 261 2.15 10.38 -0.92
C ASN A 261 1.06 11.31 -0.33
N LYS A 262 0.81 12.47 -0.95
CA LYS A 262 -0.01 13.56 -0.36
C LYS A 262 -1.43 13.15 0.04
N LEU A 263 -2.08 12.27 -0.74
CA LEU A 263 -3.46 11.89 -0.46
C LEU A 263 -3.56 10.99 0.77
N ALA A 264 -2.70 9.97 0.89
CA ALA A 264 -2.69 9.10 2.07
C ALA A 264 -2.26 9.88 3.32
N ASP A 265 -1.24 10.75 3.21
CA ASP A 265 -0.80 11.65 4.30
C ASP A 265 -1.95 12.55 4.79
N LYS A 266 -2.68 13.18 3.88
CA LYS A 266 -3.87 13.96 4.22
C LYS A 266 -4.92 13.12 4.95
N LEU A 267 -5.26 11.94 4.41
CA LEU A 267 -6.27 11.04 5.00
C LEU A 267 -5.86 10.58 6.40
N ALA A 268 -4.57 10.28 6.62
CA ALA A 268 -4.02 9.88 7.91
C ALA A 268 -4.06 11.04 8.92
N GLY A 269 -3.66 12.24 8.50
CA GLY A 269 -3.71 13.45 9.31
C GLY A 269 -5.13 13.82 9.74
N GLU A 270 -6.09 13.80 8.81
CA GLU A 270 -7.52 14.03 9.10
C GLU A 270 -8.09 12.98 10.05
N ALA A 271 -7.65 11.73 9.94
CA ALA A 271 -8.02 10.68 10.89
C ALA A 271 -7.45 10.94 12.28
N ALA A 272 -6.18 11.33 12.39
CA ALA A 272 -5.54 11.64 13.67
C ALA A 272 -6.21 12.83 14.36
N LEU A 273 -6.62 13.85 13.59
CA LEU A 273 -7.38 15.00 14.08
C LEU A 273 -8.81 14.67 14.52
N ARG A 274 -9.34 13.48 14.17
CA ARG A 274 -10.64 12.97 14.63
C ARG A 274 -10.53 11.92 15.73
N ALA A 275 -9.33 11.40 16.00
CA ALA A 275 -9.12 10.36 17.00
C ALA A 275 -9.47 10.85 18.41
N PRO A 276 -10.01 9.99 19.29
CA PRO A 276 -10.24 10.37 20.68
C PRO A 276 -8.91 10.76 21.34
N ALA A 277 -8.97 11.78 22.21
CA ALA A 277 -7.82 12.24 22.99
C ALA A 277 -7.56 11.32 24.18
#